data_AF-A0A1T1IFI2-F1
#
_entry.id   AF-A0A1T1IFI2-F1
#
_cell.length_a   1.000
_cell.length_b   1.000
_cell.length_c   1.000
_cell.angle_alpha   90.00
_cell.angle_beta   90.00
_cell.angle_gamma   90.00
#
_symmetry.space_group_name_H-M   'P 1'
#
loop_
_entity.id
_entity.type
_entity.pdbx_description
1 polymer ?
#
loop_
_entity_poly.entity_id
_entity_poly.type
_entity_poly.pdbx_seq_one_letter_code
_entity_poly.pdbx_strand_id
1 'polypeptide(L)'
;MNIEKLKGRLDFLREAEKLKDVLRSAHTSCGRPESTAEHSWRLCLMAITFADELSGLDLLKLLKLCVIHDVGEAINGDIPAVSQHAFPNKSQQERSDLMLLTRSLDPGLSEEILALWDDYENALSPEAKAVKALDKLETLLQHNQGLNPADFDYPFNLTYGKRYTDADPLFKTLRTLIDQDTNAHIHRTISLRDEQAADIETITQLIEAAFCNEEHSSHSEPFIVAALRRAEQLSVSLVALDNDRIIGHVAVSPVTLSSGAAGWYGLGPISVRPDRQEQGIGSRLMQAALARLQCLGAAGCVVLGDPGFYGRFGFRAHPGLELPGVLPECFQTLAFGGPLPVGRVQYHPAFAATE
;
A
#
# COMPACT_ATOMS: atom_id res chain seq x y z
N MET A 1 28.33 38.92 29.57
CA MET A 1 28.17 38.20 28.29
C MET A 1 29.46 37.42 28.02
N ASN A 2 29.40 36.09 27.90
CA ASN A 2 30.59 35.26 27.69
C ASN A 2 30.82 35.09 26.17
N ILE A 3 31.87 35.72 25.64
CA ILE A 3 32.18 35.73 24.20
C ILE A 3 32.53 34.33 23.68
N GLU A 4 33.28 33.54 24.45
CA GLU A 4 33.66 32.18 24.05
C GLU A 4 32.44 31.27 23.93
N LYS A 5 31.47 31.40 24.86
CA LYS A 5 30.18 30.71 24.76
C LYS A 5 29.40 31.11 23.50
N LEU A 6 29.45 32.38 23.09
CA LEU A 6 28.80 32.84 21.85
C LEU A 6 29.52 32.29 20.61
N LYS A 7 30.85 32.29 20.58
CA LYS A 7 31.63 31.70 19.48
C LYS A 7 31.31 30.22 19.31
N GLY A 8 31.32 29.45 20.39
CA GLY A 8 31.02 28.02 20.36
C GLY A 8 29.62 27.70 19.83
N ARG A 9 28.63 28.54 20.15
CA ARG A 9 27.27 28.46 19.59
C ARG A 9 27.22 28.80 18.10
N LEU A 10 27.97 29.81 17.66
CA LEU A 10 28.08 30.14 16.23
C LEU A 10 28.78 29.02 15.45
N ASP A 11 29.80 28.38 16.03
CA ASP A 11 30.51 27.26 15.41
C ASP A 11 29.58 26.05 15.24
N PHE A 12 28.78 25.72 16.26
CA PHE A 12 27.74 24.68 16.14
C PHE A 12 26.76 24.99 15.00
N LEU A 13 26.25 26.21 14.92
CA LEU A 13 25.30 26.60 13.87
C LEU A 13 25.92 26.55 12.46
N ARG A 14 27.22 26.87 12.32
CA ARG A 14 27.94 26.73 11.05
C ARG A 14 28.06 25.27 10.62
N GLU A 15 28.31 24.36 11.56
CA GLU A 15 28.42 22.94 11.26
C GLU A 15 27.05 22.30 10.97
N ALA A 16 26.02 22.62 11.77
CA ALA A 16 24.66 22.12 11.59
C ALA A 16 24.01 22.58 10.28
N GLU A 17 24.51 23.66 9.67
CA GLU A 17 24.04 24.19 8.39
C GLU A 17 24.10 23.18 7.25
N LYS A 18 25.08 22.26 7.28
CA LYS A 18 25.26 21.19 6.30
C LYS A 18 24.03 20.29 6.14
N LEU A 19 23.16 20.23 7.16
CA LEU A 19 21.90 19.49 7.12
C LEU A 19 20.97 19.95 5.97
N LYS A 20 21.11 21.19 5.51
CA LYS A 20 20.34 21.72 4.36
C LYS A 20 20.71 21.07 3.04
N ASP A 21 21.90 20.50 2.94
CA ASP A 21 22.39 19.81 1.73
C ASP A 21 22.34 18.28 1.88
N VAL A 22 21.92 17.77 3.03
CA VAL A 22 21.65 16.34 3.24
C VAL A 22 20.31 16.02 2.59
N LEU A 23 20.33 15.30 1.47
CA LEU A 23 19.13 14.95 0.70
C LEU A 23 18.51 13.64 1.20
N ARG A 24 17.18 13.62 1.28
CA ARG A 24 16.36 12.46 1.60
C ARG A 24 15.88 11.77 0.32
N SER A 25 15.37 10.56 0.48
CA SER A 25 14.72 9.80 -0.60
C SER A 25 13.35 10.38 -1.03
N ALA A 26 12.72 11.19 -0.18
CA ALA A 26 11.44 11.82 -0.48
C ALA A 26 11.59 12.97 -1.49
N HIS A 27 10.61 13.13 -2.38
CA HIS A 27 10.63 14.15 -3.43
C HIS A 27 9.56 15.21 -3.19
N THR A 28 9.88 16.46 -3.49
CA THR A 28 8.93 17.58 -3.56
C THR A 28 7.94 17.42 -4.72
N SER A 29 6.88 18.22 -4.75
CA SER A 29 5.87 18.18 -5.83
C SER A 29 6.41 18.55 -7.22
N CYS A 30 7.59 19.17 -7.30
CA CYS A 30 8.29 19.43 -8.56
C CYS A 30 9.38 18.39 -8.90
N GLY A 31 9.52 17.34 -8.10
CA GLY A 31 10.43 16.22 -8.35
C GLY A 31 11.86 16.45 -7.88
N ARG A 32 12.15 17.52 -7.12
CA ARG A 32 13.43 17.69 -6.45
C ARG A 32 13.45 16.85 -5.16
N PRO A 33 14.54 16.12 -4.83
CA PRO A 33 14.73 15.53 -3.52
C PRO A 33 14.65 16.59 -2.40
N GLU A 34 13.89 16.30 -1.36
CA GLU A 34 13.82 17.10 -0.14
C GLU A 34 15.13 16.98 0.66
N SER A 35 15.51 18.03 1.40
CA SER A 35 16.61 17.95 2.38
C SER A 35 16.13 17.59 3.79
N THR A 36 17.00 17.02 4.63
CA THR A 36 16.69 16.73 6.05
C THR A 36 16.30 17.98 6.84
N ALA A 37 16.85 19.15 6.50
CA ALA A 37 16.43 20.41 7.10
C ALA A 37 15.00 20.83 6.69
N GLU A 38 14.61 20.63 5.44
CA GLU A 38 13.24 20.89 4.95
C GLU A 38 12.22 19.97 5.60
N HIS A 39 12.56 18.68 5.73
CA HIS A 39 11.79 17.68 6.49
C HIS A 39 11.54 18.14 7.93
N SER A 40 12.62 18.49 8.65
CA SER A 40 12.54 18.95 10.04
C SER A 40 11.70 20.23 10.18
N TRP A 41 11.81 21.16 9.22
CA TRP A 41 10.97 22.35 9.18
C TRP A 41 9.49 21.99 9.04
N ARG A 42 9.14 21.09 8.12
CA ARG A 42 7.74 20.72 7.88
C ARG A 42 7.17 19.87 9.02
N LEU A 43 8.00 19.05 9.67
CA LEU A 43 7.66 18.33 10.89
C LEU A 43 7.33 19.30 12.04
N CYS A 44 8.10 20.37 12.23
CA CYS A 44 7.75 21.43 13.18
C CYS A 44 6.43 22.10 12.82
N LEU A 45 6.21 22.42 11.55
CA LEU A 45 4.96 23.02 11.08
C LEU A 45 3.77 22.09 11.35
N MET A 46 3.94 20.79 11.14
CA MET A 46 2.93 19.77 11.43
C MET A 46 2.60 19.75 12.94
N ALA A 47 3.61 19.73 13.81
CA ALA A 47 3.41 19.76 15.26
C ALA A 47 2.67 21.04 15.73
N ILE A 48 2.97 22.21 15.14
CA ILE A 48 2.26 23.47 15.42
C ILE A 48 0.80 23.41 14.92
N THR A 49 0.59 22.84 13.74
CA THR A 49 -0.74 22.79 13.11
C THR A 49 -1.72 21.93 13.88
N PHE A 50 -1.24 20.86 14.54
CA PHE A 50 -2.05 19.96 15.37
C PHE A 50 -1.89 20.22 16.88
N ALA A 51 -1.41 21.39 17.28
CA ALA A 51 -1.10 21.68 18.69
C ALA A 51 -2.33 21.61 19.63
N ASP A 52 -3.52 21.88 19.11
CA ASP A 52 -4.80 21.75 19.81
C ASP A 52 -5.17 20.28 20.10
N GLU A 53 -4.93 19.40 19.14
CA GLU A 53 -5.14 17.94 19.26
C GLU A 53 -4.05 17.24 20.09
N LEU A 54 -2.87 17.86 20.24
CA LEU A 54 -1.75 17.39 21.06
C LEU A 54 -1.83 17.89 22.52
N SER A 55 -3.02 18.25 22.98
CA SER A 55 -3.25 18.78 24.33
C SER A 55 -2.72 17.84 25.42
N GLY A 56 -1.89 18.38 26.32
CA GLY A 56 -1.23 17.61 27.39
C GLY A 56 0.25 17.28 27.11
N LEU A 57 0.76 17.55 25.92
CA LEU A 57 2.18 17.49 25.60
C LEU A 57 2.85 18.85 25.75
N ASP A 58 4.14 18.86 26.13
CA ASP A 58 4.94 20.09 26.10
C ASP A 58 5.31 20.46 24.66
N LEU A 59 4.63 21.47 24.11
CA LEU A 59 4.86 21.94 22.74
C LEU A 59 6.29 22.45 22.50
N LEU A 60 6.91 23.10 23.50
CA LEU A 60 8.29 23.56 23.35
C LEU A 60 9.23 22.36 23.24
N LYS A 61 9.01 21.32 24.05
CA LYS A 61 9.80 20.09 23.97
C LYS A 61 9.56 19.35 22.65
N LEU A 62 8.31 19.24 22.18
CA LEU A 62 7.98 18.68 20.87
C LEU A 62 8.78 19.37 19.76
N LEU A 63 8.75 20.70 19.70
CA LEU A 63 9.48 21.46 18.68
C LEU A 63 10.99 21.29 18.78
N LYS A 64 11.54 21.23 20.00
CA LYS A 64 12.97 20.92 20.20
C LYS A 64 13.31 19.52 19.65
N LEU A 65 12.49 18.52 19.92
CA LEU A 65 12.68 17.16 19.39
C LEU A 65 12.61 17.15 17.86
N CYS A 66 11.60 17.79 17.24
CA CYS A 66 11.48 17.90 15.79
C CYS A 66 12.72 18.55 15.14
N VAL A 67 13.28 19.59 15.75
CA VAL A 67 14.48 20.27 15.19
C VAL A 67 15.75 19.44 15.37
N ILE A 68 15.88 18.69 16.47
CA ILE A 68 17.14 18.04 16.85
C ILE A 68 17.29 16.61 16.32
N HIS A 69 16.18 15.90 16.06
CA HIS A 69 16.19 14.45 15.85
C HIS A 69 17.19 13.96 14.79
N ASP A 70 17.28 14.65 13.64
CA ASP A 70 18.16 14.26 12.54
C ASP A 70 19.42 15.16 12.42
N VAL A 71 19.73 16.03 13.41
CA VAL A 71 20.88 16.95 13.30
C VAL A 71 22.22 16.23 13.13
N GLY A 72 22.35 15.01 13.68
CA GLY A 72 23.54 14.17 13.48
C GLY A 72 23.82 13.82 12.01
N GLU A 73 22.79 13.77 11.16
CA GLU A 73 22.91 13.45 9.74
C GLU A 73 23.74 14.50 8.96
N ALA A 74 23.98 15.68 9.52
CA ALA A 74 24.84 16.72 8.92
C ALA A 74 26.30 16.27 8.67
N ILE A 75 26.75 15.17 9.30
CA ILE A 75 28.10 14.63 9.13
C ILE A 75 28.15 13.48 8.12
N ASN A 76 27.33 12.45 8.30
CA ASN A 76 27.39 11.22 7.49
C ASN A 76 26.18 11.00 6.57
N GLY A 77 25.23 11.93 6.54
CA GLY A 77 24.07 11.92 5.64
C GLY A 77 22.87 11.12 6.16
N ASP A 78 21.75 11.26 5.45
CA ASP A 78 20.52 10.49 5.67
C ASP A 78 20.70 9.05 5.16
N ILE A 79 20.14 8.10 5.91
CA ILE A 79 20.02 6.71 5.49
C ILE A 79 18.53 6.41 5.27
N PRO A 80 18.12 6.18 4.00
CA PRO A 80 16.73 5.94 3.66
C PRO A 80 16.09 4.81 4.45
N ALA A 81 14.81 4.97 4.79
CA ALA A 81 14.05 4.01 5.59
C ALA A 81 14.08 2.57 5.02
N VAL A 82 14.02 2.44 3.70
CA VAL A 82 14.07 1.15 2.98
C VAL A 82 15.41 0.42 3.13
N SER A 83 16.50 1.15 3.43
CA SER A 83 17.86 0.63 3.50
C SER A 83 18.38 0.43 4.92
N GLN A 84 17.61 0.80 5.96
CA GLN A 84 18.10 0.81 7.35
C GLN A 84 18.64 -0.55 7.83
N HIS A 85 18.08 -1.67 7.36
CA HIS A 85 18.55 -3.02 7.72
C HIS A 85 20.02 -3.28 7.31
N ALA A 86 20.53 -2.57 6.31
CA ALA A 86 21.93 -2.68 5.88
C ALA A 86 22.91 -1.91 6.79
N PHE A 87 22.40 -1.09 7.72
CA PHE A 87 23.18 -0.20 8.59
C PHE A 87 22.84 -0.42 10.07
N PRO A 88 23.21 -1.59 10.66
CA PRO A 88 22.84 -1.95 12.02
C PRO A 88 23.39 -0.99 13.10
N ASN A 89 24.43 -0.22 12.77
CA ASN A 89 25.06 0.73 13.68
C ASN A 89 24.60 2.19 13.46
N LYS A 90 23.56 2.43 12.64
CA LYS A 90 23.07 3.78 12.28
C LYS A 90 22.88 4.67 13.52
N SER A 91 22.11 4.20 14.49
CA SER A 91 21.79 4.94 15.71
C SER A 91 23.06 5.33 16.51
N GLN A 92 24.02 4.40 16.64
CA GLN A 92 25.28 4.68 17.33
C GLN A 92 26.13 5.71 16.58
N GLN A 93 26.13 5.64 15.24
CA GLN A 93 26.84 6.57 14.39
C GLN A 93 26.25 7.98 14.50
N GLU A 94 24.93 8.13 14.34
CA GLU A 94 24.23 9.42 14.45
C GLU A 94 24.42 10.06 15.82
N ARG A 95 24.38 9.26 16.89
CA ARG A 95 24.68 9.75 18.23
C ARG A 95 26.10 10.29 18.35
N SER A 96 27.07 9.58 17.75
CA SER A 96 28.48 9.98 17.76
C SER A 96 28.70 11.25 16.94
N ASP A 97 27.99 11.39 15.82
CA ASP A 97 28.01 12.57 14.97
C ASP A 97 27.41 13.77 15.69
N LEU A 98 26.29 13.60 16.40
CA LEU A 98 25.71 14.66 17.21
C LEU A 98 26.63 15.10 18.34
N MET A 99 27.34 14.17 19.00
CA MET A 99 28.38 14.51 19.98
C MET A 99 29.52 15.34 19.37
N LEU A 100 29.92 15.02 18.13
CA LEU A 100 30.94 15.78 17.40
C LEU A 100 30.45 17.18 17.04
N LEU A 101 29.18 17.34 16.61
CA LEU A 101 28.58 18.63 16.31
C LEU A 101 28.47 19.51 17.56
N THR A 102 28.04 18.95 18.69
CA THR A 102 27.79 19.73 19.92
C THR A 102 29.05 20.05 20.73
N ARG A 103 30.25 19.57 20.33
CA ARG A 103 31.51 19.74 21.09
C ARG A 103 31.91 21.19 21.36
N SER A 104 31.47 22.13 20.53
CA SER A 104 31.78 23.55 20.68
C SER A 104 30.82 24.26 21.63
N LEU A 105 29.71 23.63 22.01
CA LEU A 105 28.71 24.21 22.90
C LEU A 105 29.19 24.18 24.35
N ASP A 106 28.57 25.02 25.18
CA ASP A 106 28.76 24.92 26.62
C ASP A 106 28.18 23.61 27.17
N PRO A 107 28.82 22.94 28.16
CA PRO A 107 28.49 21.57 28.54
C PRO A 107 27.01 21.31 28.81
N GLY A 108 26.34 22.20 29.53
CA GLY A 108 24.91 22.04 29.84
C GLY A 108 24.00 22.05 28.61
N LEU A 109 24.33 22.83 27.57
CA LEU A 109 23.54 22.84 26.33
C LEU A 109 23.85 21.61 25.45
N SER A 110 25.11 21.17 25.42
CA SER A 110 25.50 19.93 24.74
C SER A 110 24.76 18.72 25.36
N GLU A 111 24.73 18.63 26.69
CA GLU A 111 24.00 17.61 27.44
C GLU A 111 22.49 17.66 27.18
N GLU A 112 21.88 18.86 27.15
CA GLU A 112 20.45 19.02 26.83
C GLU A 112 20.11 18.49 25.43
N ILE A 113 20.91 18.85 24.41
CA ILE A 113 20.69 18.40 23.02
C ILE A 113 20.84 16.89 22.89
N LEU A 114 21.87 16.31 23.50
CA LEU A 114 22.08 14.86 23.49
C LEU A 114 20.94 14.13 24.22
N ALA A 115 20.46 14.66 25.34
CA ALA A 115 19.33 14.07 26.07
C ALA A 115 18.03 14.10 25.26
N LEU A 116 17.77 15.18 24.51
CA LEU A 116 16.62 15.26 23.59
C LEU A 116 16.71 14.21 22.47
N TRP A 117 17.90 14.06 21.88
CA TRP A 117 18.12 13.05 20.86
C TRP A 117 17.94 11.63 21.42
N ASP A 118 18.51 11.34 22.60
CA ASP A 118 18.37 10.05 23.29
C ASP A 118 16.89 9.76 23.64
N ASP A 119 16.12 10.76 24.05
CA ASP A 119 14.67 10.66 24.31
C ASP A 119 13.89 10.33 23.04
N TYR A 120 14.14 11.07 21.93
CA TYR A 120 13.55 10.79 20.63
C TYR A 120 13.87 9.37 20.16
N GLU A 121 15.15 9.01 20.17
CA GLU A 121 15.61 7.76 19.57
C GLU A 121 15.01 6.53 20.26
N ASN A 122 14.91 6.59 21.59
CA ASN A 122 14.35 5.52 22.40
C ASN A 122 12.83 5.66 22.65
N ALA A 123 12.20 6.71 22.11
CA ALA A 123 10.78 7.03 22.31
C ALA A 123 10.34 6.97 23.79
N LEU A 124 11.12 7.58 24.70
CA LEU A 124 10.93 7.43 26.14
C LEU A 124 9.73 8.24 26.63
N SER A 125 9.71 9.53 26.32
CA SER A 125 8.67 10.45 26.75
C SER A 125 7.43 10.44 25.86
N PRO A 126 6.27 10.93 26.35
CA PRO A 126 5.10 11.17 25.52
C PRO A 126 5.40 12.07 24.32
N GLU A 127 6.22 13.12 24.49
CA GLU A 127 6.62 13.99 23.39
C GLU A 127 7.46 13.24 22.35
N ALA A 128 8.43 12.43 22.77
CA ALA A 128 9.26 11.66 21.86
C ALA A 128 8.44 10.63 21.05
N LYS A 129 7.46 9.96 21.69
CA LYS A 129 6.53 9.06 21.00
C LYS A 129 5.69 9.80 19.96
N ALA A 130 5.19 10.98 20.32
CA ALA A 130 4.45 11.83 19.41
C ALA A 130 5.30 12.29 18.22
N VAL A 131 6.53 12.76 18.44
CA VAL A 131 7.43 13.16 17.34
C VAL A 131 7.81 11.96 16.47
N LYS A 132 8.07 10.77 17.04
CA LYS A 132 8.29 9.55 16.23
C LYS A 132 7.09 9.23 15.36
N ALA A 133 5.86 9.41 15.83
CA ALA A 133 4.66 9.20 15.00
C ALA A 133 4.53 10.27 13.91
N LEU A 134 4.65 11.56 14.27
CA LEU A 134 4.57 12.68 13.34
C LEU A 134 5.64 12.61 12.25
N ASP A 135 6.88 12.24 12.59
CA ASP A 135 7.99 12.06 11.64
C ASP A 135 7.64 11.04 10.54
N LYS A 136 7.00 9.92 10.91
CA LYS A 136 6.53 8.94 9.91
C LYS A 136 5.39 9.50 9.08
N LEU A 137 4.40 10.13 9.71
CA LEU A 137 3.26 10.71 8.99
C LEU A 137 3.69 11.80 8.00
N GLU A 138 4.64 12.65 8.39
CA GLU A 138 5.25 13.68 7.55
C GLU A 138 5.86 13.03 6.31
N THR A 139 6.68 11.98 6.50
CA THR A 139 7.36 11.29 5.40
C THR A 139 6.34 10.70 4.42
N LEU A 140 5.31 10.04 4.95
CA LEU A 140 4.23 9.45 4.14
C LEU A 140 3.43 10.53 3.38
N LEU A 141 3.18 11.68 4.01
CA LEU A 141 2.53 12.81 3.37
C LEU A 141 3.41 13.40 2.24
N GLN A 142 4.73 13.50 2.44
CA GLN A 142 5.66 13.93 1.37
C GLN A 142 5.61 12.97 0.19
N HIS A 143 5.63 11.65 0.45
CA HIS A 143 5.55 10.64 -0.60
C HIS A 143 4.27 10.77 -1.44
N ASN A 144 3.12 11.08 -0.84
CA ASN A 144 1.88 11.25 -1.59
C ASN A 144 1.83 12.59 -2.35
N GLN A 145 2.52 13.62 -1.89
CA GLN A 145 2.56 14.93 -2.54
C GLN A 145 3.67 15.07 -3.59
N GLY A 146 4.72 14.24 -3.48
CA GLY A 146 5.91 14.30 -4.30
C GLY A 146 5.69 13.83 -5.74
N LEU A 147 6.41 14.45 -6.68
CA LEU A 147 6.62 13.85 -8.00
C LEU A 147 7.72 12.81 -7.86
N ASN A 148 7.34 11.60 -7.46
CA ASN A 148 8.28 10.51 -7.25
C ASN A 148 8.71 9.87 -8.58
N PRO A 149 9.87 9.19 -8.60
CA PRO A 149 10.28 8.33 -9.69
C PRO A 149 9.22 7.26 -10.05
N ALA A 150 9.25 6.77 -11.28
CA ALA A 150 8.27 5.79 -11.78
C ALA A 150 8.31 4.43 -11.04
N ASP A 151 9.46 4.10 -10.45
CA ASP A 151 9.70 2.88 -9.68
C ASP A 151 9.48 3.05 -8.16
N PHE A 152 8.87 4.16 -7.74
CA PHE A 152 8.58 4.43 -6.33
C PHE A 152 7.60 3.41 -5.73
N ASP A 153 7.99 2.78 -4.62
CA ASP A 153 7.23 1.75 -3.91
C ASP A 153 6.19 2.37 -2.96
N TYR A 154 5.05 2.81 -3.48
CA TYR A 154 3.92 3.26 -2.64
C TYR A 154 3.43 2.20 -1.64
N PRO A 155 3.37 0.88 -1.96
CA PRO A 155 3.03 -0.14 -0.96
C PRO A 155 3.88 -0.13 0.32
N PHE A 156 5.17 0.22 0.26
CA PHE A 156 6.02 0.39 1.44
C PHE A 156 5.38 1.33 2.49
N ASN A 157 4.77 2.43 2.03
CA ASN A 157 4.13 3.42 2.89
C ASN A 157 3.09 2.77 3.82
N LEU A 158 2.33 1.79 3.33
CA LEU A 158 1.23 1.13 4.07
C LEU A 158 1.69 0.28 5.26
N THR A 159 2.99 0.04 5.42
CA THR A 159 3.54 -0.71 6.55
C THR A 159 4.53 0.12 7.37
N TYR A 160 5.25 1.04 6.73
CA TYR A 160 6.22 1.90 7.38
C TYR A 160 5.62 2.70 8.53
N GLY A 161 6.30 2.70 9.69
CA GLY A 161 5.92 3.54 10.83
C GLY A 161 4.68 3.10 11.63
N LYS A 162 3.97 2.03 11.23
CA LYS A 162 2.72 1.58 11.90
C LYS A 162 2.86 1.39 13.40
N ARG A 163 3.98 0.83 13.87
CA ARG A 163 4.24 0.63 15.31
C ARG A 163 4.15 1.92 16.14
N TYR A 164 4.43 3.08 15.52
CA TYR A 164 4.38 4.37 16.17
C TYR A 164 3.01 5.04 15.99
N THR A 165 2.46 4.98 14.78
CA THR A 165 1.18 5.65 14.46
C THR A 165 -0.02 4.94 15.08
N ASP A 166 0.02 3.61 15.22
CA ASP A 166 -1.11 2.84 15.74
C ASP A 166 -1.20 2.87 17.28
N ALA A 167 -0.16 3.37 17.95
CA ALA A 167 -0.07 3.45 19.41
C ALA A 167 -0.97 4.54 20.01
N ASP A 168 -1.43 5.49 19.21
CA ASP A 168 -2.29 6.60 19.65
C ASP A 168 -3.48 6.79 18.69
N PRO A 169 -4.71 7.02 19.19
CA PRO A 169 -5.89 7.22 18.35
C PRO A 169 -5.80 8.38 17.35
N LEU A 170 -5.17 9.50 17.73
CA LEU A 170 -5.01 10.66 16.85
C LEU A 170 -4.12 10.29 15.67
N PHE A 171 -2.93 9.75 15.93
CA PHE A 171 -1.98 9.41 14.87
C PHE A 171 -2.51 8.28 13.98
N LYS A 172 -3.25 7.32 14.54
CA LYS A 172 -3.92 6.28 13.76
C LYS A 172 -4.98 6.85 12.82
N THR A 173 -5.70 7.88 13.26
CA THR A 173 -6.70 8.56 12.43
C THR A 173 -6.04 9.34 11.30
N LEU A 174 -5.03 10.16 11.60
CA LEU A 174 -4.23 10.87 10.58
C LEU A 174 -3.61 9.90 9.59
N ARG A 175 -3.07 8.78 10.08
CA ARG A 175 -2.51 7.71 9.26
C ARG A 175 -3.52 7.15 8.29
N THR A 176 -4.74 6.88 8.74
CA THR A 176 -5.81 6.34 7.89
C THR A 176 -6.12 7.27 6.72
N LEU A 177 -6.12 8.59 6.94
CA LEU A 177 -6.32 9.58 5.87
C LEU A 177 -5.16 9.56 4.87
N ILE A 178 -3.91 9.54 5.36
CA ILE A 178 -2.73 9.49 4.48
C ILE A 178 -2.64 8.14 3.72
N ASP A 179 -3.07 7.03 4.33
CA ASP A 179 -3.14 5.73 3.66
C ASP A 179 -4.20 5.73 2.54
N GLN A 180 -5.29 6.50 2.65
CA GLN A 180 -6.26 6.64 1.56
C GLN A 180 -5.62 7.30 0.34
N ASP A 181 -4.85 8.37 0.55
CA ASP A 181 -4.09 9.04 -0.52
C ASP A 181 -3.06 8.08 -1.14
N THR A 182 -2.32 7.35 -0.31
CA THR A 182 -1.36 6.32 -0.76
C THR A 182 -2.03 5.27 -1.65
N ASN A 183 -3.18 4.74 -1.22
CA ASN A 183 -3.95 3.77 -2.01
C ASN A 183 -4.45 4.38 -3.33
N ALA A 184 -4.82 5.65 -3.34
CA ALA A 184 -5.19 6.33 -4.58
C ALA A 184 -4.03 6.40 -5.58
N HIS A 185 -2.78 6.60 -5.12
CA HIS A 185 -1.59 6.51 -5.97
C HIS A 185 -1.38 5.09 -6.52
N ILE A 186 -1.43 4.06 -5.66
CA ILE A 186 -1.32 2.66 -6.07
C ILE A 186 -2.38 2.33 -7.13
N HIS A 187 -3.61 2.78 -6.92
CA HIS A 187 -4.69 2.56 -7.88
C HIS A 187 -4.50 3.34 -9.20
N ARG A 188 -3.91 4.54 -9.18
CA ARG A 188 -3.62 5.28 -10.42
C ARG A 188 -2.55 4.62 -11.28
N THR A 189 -1.53 4.01 -10.68
CA THR A 189 -0.44 3.35 -11.42
C THR A 189 -0.88 2.02 -12.04
N ILE A 190 -1.86 1.34 -11.43
CA ILE A 190 -2.34 0.06 -11.95
C ILE A 190 -3.32 0.30 -13.10
N SER A 191 -2.95 -0.18 -14.30
CA SER A 191 -3.80 -0.14 -15.49
C SER A 191 -4.47 -1.49 -15.74
N LEU A 192 -5.65 -1.47 -16.37
CA LEU A 192 -6.37 -2.68 -16.77
C LEU A 192 -6.52 -2.68 -18.30
N ARG A 193 -6.32 -3.82 -18.94
CA ARG A 193 -6.60 -4.02 -20.36
C ARG A 193 -7.03 -5.45 -20.63
N ASP A 194 -7.55 -5.69 -21.83
CA ASP A 194 -7.76 -7.05 -22.33
C ASP A 194 -6.43 -7.80 -22.41
N GLU A 195 -6.51 -9.10 -22.17
CA GLU A 195 -5.44 -10.05 -22.48
C GLU A 195 -5.02 -9.95 -23.95
N GLN A 196 -3.73 -10.10 -24.19
CA GLN A 196 -3.11 -10.28 -25.49
C GLN A 196 -2.43 -11.64 -25.58
N ALA A 197 -2.19 -12.14 -26.79
CA ALA A 197 -1.55 -13.43 -27.00
C ALA A 197 -0.17 -13.56 -26.32
N ALA A 198 0.57 -12.45 -26.20
CA ALA A 198 1.86 -12.40 -25.52
C ALA A 198 1.76 -12.58 -24.00
N ASP A 199 0.58 -12.36 -23.41
CA ASP A 199 0.39 -12.45 -21.96
C ASP A 199 0.13 -13.88 -21.47
N ILE A 200 -0.23 -14.80 -22.38
CA ILE A 200 -0.77 -16.13 -22.04
C ILE A 200 0.13 -16.89 -21.07
N GLU A 201 1.43 -16.93 -21.35
CA GLU A 201 2.40 -17.64 -20.49
C GLU A 201 2.51 -16.99 -19.11
N THR A 202 2.55 -15.65 -19.04
CA THR A 202 2.62 -14.92 -17.78
C THR A 202 1.34 -15.07 -16.96
N ILE A 203 0.18 -15.10 -17.61
CA ILE A 203 -1.11 -15.37 -16.97
C ILE A 203 -1.14 -16.77 -16.38
N THR A 204 -0.66 -17.78 -17.10
CA THR A 204 -0.56 -19.16 -16.58
C THR A 204 0.28 -19.20 -15.31
N GLN A 205 1.49 -18.64 -15.34
CA GLN A 205 2.38 -18.57 -14.17
C GLN A 205 1.77 -17.79 -12.99
N LEU A 206 1.06 -16.69 -13.29
CA LEU A 206 0.36 -15.91 -12.29
C LEU A 206 -0.74 -16.72 -11.59
N ILE A 207 -1.56 -17.44 -12.34
CA ILE A 207 -2.65 -18.25 -11.80
C ILE A 207 -2.07 -19.37 -10.94
N GLU A 208 -1.03 -20.07 -11.41
CA GLU A 208 -0.31 -21.09 -10.63
C GLU A 208 0.19 -20.52 -9.31
N ALA A 209 0.86 -19.36 -9.34
CA ALA A 209 1.38 -18.71 -8.14
C ALA A 209 0.27 -18.26 -7.17
N ALA A 210 -0.88 -17.80 -7.69
CA ALA A 210 -1.99 -17.34 -6.86
C ALA A 210 -2.70 -18.47 -6.11
N PHE A 211 -2.78 -19.66 -6.72
CA PHE A 211 -3.49 -20.83 -6.16
C PHE A 211 -2.58 -21.88 -5.52
N CYS A 212 -1.25 -21.67 -5.49
CA CYS A 212 -0.30 -22.69 -5.01
C CYS A 212 -0.51 -23.12 -3.54
N ASN A 213 -1.04 -22.24 -2.69
CA ASN A 213 -1.25 -22.48 -1.27
C ASN A 213 -2.75 -22.55 -0.87
N GLU A 214 -3.66 -22.61 -1.84
CA GLU A 214 -5.11 -22.63 -1.57
C GLU A 214 -5.58 -24.05 -1.24
N GLU A 215 -5.96 -24.28 0.02
CA GLU A 215 -6.37 -25.61 0.55
C GLU A 215 -7.60 -26.21 -0.15
N HIS A 216 -8.42 -25.37 -0.79
CA HIS A 216 -9.65 -25.78 -1.47
C HIS A 216 -9.55 -25.68 -3.01
N SER A 217 -8.35 -25.44 -3.54
CA SER A 217 -8.08 -25.44 -4.97
C SER A 217 -7.80 -26.86 -5.48
N SER A 218 -8.20 -27.14 -6.72
CA SER A 218 -7.78 -28.35 -7.43
C SER A 218 -6.48 -28.16 -8.21
N HIS A 219 -5.87 -26.96 -8.09
CA HIS A 219 -4.72 -26.47 -8.85
C HIS A 219 -4.88 -26.59 -10.37
N SER A 220 -6.14 -26.64 -10.84
CA SER A 220 -6.51 -26.83 -12.24
C SER A 220 -6.80 -25.52 -12.97
N GLU A 221 -6.86 -24.41 -12.24
CA GLU A 221 -7.24 -23.08 -12.71
C GLU A 221 -6.45 -22.61 -13.95
N PRO A 222 -5.12 -22.84 -14.05
CA PRO A 222 -4.37 -22.50 -15.26
C PRO A 222 -4.83 -23.29 -16.49
N PHE A 223 -5.13 -24.59 -16.31
CA PHE A 223 -5.63 -25.47 -17.39
C PHE A 223 -7.05 -25.09 -17.82
N ILE A 224 -7.91 -24.69 -16.88
CA ILE A 224 -9.26 -24.20 -17.17
C ILE A 224 -9.18 -22.98 -18.10
N VAL A 225 -8.35 -21.99 -17.76
CA VAL A 225 -8.18 -20.77 -18.59
C VAL A 225 -7.61 -21.11 -19.96
N ALA A 226 -6.61 -21.99 -20.03
CA ALA A 226 -6.06 -22.45 -21.30
C ALA A 226 -7.09 -23.20 -22.17
N ALA A 227 -7.92 -24.06 -21.57
CA ALA A 227 -8.97 -24.81 -22.26
C ALA A 227 -10.12 -23.90 -22.73
N LEU A 228 -10.54 -22.92 -21.92
CA LEU A 228 -11.54 -21.92 -22.32
C LEU A 228 -11.04 -21.08 -23.50
N ARG A 229 -9.77 -20.67 -23.48
CA ARG A 229 -9.16 -19.91 -24.58
C ARG A 229 -9.10 -20.72 -25.87
N ARG A 230 -8.66 -21.99 -25.80
CA ARG A 230 -8.65 -22.91 -26.95
C ARG A 230 -10.05 -23.17 -27.53
N ALA A 231 -11.07 -23.20 -26.68
CA ALA A 231 -12.46 -23.39 -27.07
C ALA A 231 -13.17 -22.09 -27.51
N GLU A 232 -12.46 -20.96 -27.53
CA GLU A 232 -13.02 -19.63 -27.82
C GLU A 232 -14.20 -19.25 -26.90
N GLN A 233 -14.19 -19.76 -25.66
CA GLN A 233 -15.23 -19.50 -24.65
C GLN A 233 -14.80 -18.49 -23.58
N LEU A 234 -13.64 -17.85 -23.74
CA LEU A 234 -13.14 -16.85 -22.81
C LEU A 234 -13.71 -15.46 -23.16
N SER A 235 -14.98 -15.23 -22.81
CA SER A 235 -15.71 -14.00 -23.16
C SER A 235 -15.10 -12.72 -22.60
N VAL A 236 -14.51 -12.79 -21.40
CA VAL A 236 -13.75 -11.69 -20.80
C VAL A 236 -12.45 -12.25 -20.23
N SER A 237 -11.33 -11.65 -20.60
CA SER A 237 -10.02 -11.92 -20.04
C SER A 237 -9.30 -10.60 -19.85
N LEU A 238 -9.15 -10.16 -18.61
CA LEU A 238 -8.51 -8.89 -18.28
C LEU A 238 -7.25 -9.13 -17.47
N VAL A 239 -6.23 -8.31 -17.73
CA VAL A 239 -5.00 -8.26 -16.94
C VAL A 239 -4.88 -6.93 -16.21
N ALA A 240 -4.37 -6.97 -14.99
CA ALA A 240 -3.93 -5.81 -14.24
C ALA A 240 -2.42 -5.65 -14.38
N LEU A 241 -1.97 -4.46 -14.78
CA LEU A 241 -0.56 -4.14 -14.95
C LEU A 241 -0.11 -3.09 -13.94
N ASP A 242 1.05 -3.32 -13.36
CA ASP A 242 1.84 -2.33 -12.62
C ASP A 242 3.18 -2.18 -13.32
N ASN A 243 3.47 -0.97 -13.83
CA ASN A 243 4.68 -0.70 -14.62
C ASN A 243 4.95 -1.77 -15.70
N ASP A 244 3.94 -2.04 -16.53
CA ASP A 244 3.92 -3.06 -17.61
C ASP A 244 4.05 -4.53 -17.17
N ARG A 245 4.12 -4.82 -15.86
CA ARG A 245 4.14 -6.19 -15.34
C ARG A 245 2.74 -6.62 -14.97
N ILE A 246 2.34 -7.81 -15.44
CA ILE A 246 1.06 -8.40 -15.07
C ILE A 246 1.12 -8.84 -13.60
N ILE A 247 0.20 -8.28 -12.81
CA ILE A 247 0.08 -8.51 -11.37
C ILE A 247 -1.26 -9.14 -10.98
N GLY A 248 -2.20 -9.22 -11.91
CA GLY A 248 -3.49 -9.85 -11.69
C GLY A 248 -4.19 -10.20 -13.01
N HIS A 249 -5.12 -11.15 -12.95
CA HIS A 249 -5.91 -11.65 -14.07
C HIS A 249 -7.32 -12.03 -13.63
N VAL A 250 -8.31 -11.87 -14.51
CA VAL A 250 -9.66 -12.41 -14.31
C VAL A 250 -10.19 -12.99 -15.61
N ALA A 251 -10.79 -14.18 -15.51
CA ALA A 251 -11.47 -14.87 -16.59
C ALA A 251 -12.98 -14.93 -16.37
N VAL A 252 -13.74 -14.80 -17.46
CA VAL A 252 -15.18 -15.02 -17.48
C VAL A 252 -15.57 -15.77 -18.75
N SER A 253 -16.47 -16.74 -18.61
CA SER A 253 -16.95 -17.58 -19.70
C SER A 253 -18.47 -17.79 -19.64
N PRO A 254 -19.14 -18.17 -20.74
CA PRO A 254 -20.58 -18.43 -20.73
C PRO A 254 -20.95 -19.62 -19.85
N VAL A 255 -22.15 -19.58 -19.26
CA VAL A 255 -22.78 -20.74 -18.60
C VAL A 255 -24.12 -21.05 -19.22
N THR A 256 -24.52 -22.31 -19.16
CA THR A 256 -25.86 -22.75 -19.59
C THR A 256 -26.76 -22.99 -18.39
N LEU A 257 -28.03 -22.63 -18.52
CA LEU A 257 -29.06 -22.81 -17.50
C LEU A 257 -30.10 -23.81 -17.95
N SER A 258 -30.49 -24.74 -17.06
CA SER A 258 -31.52 -25.74 -17.37
C SER A 258 -32.90 -25.15 -17.66
N SER A 259 -33.17 -23.92 -17.23
CA SER A 259 -34.40 -23.18 -17.56
C SER A 259 -34.42 -22.61 -18.98
N GLY A 260 -33.29 -22.66 -19.70
CA GLY A 260 -33.15 -22.06 -21.03
C GLY A 260 -32.87 -20.55 -21.01
N ALA A 261 -32.71 -19.94 -19.82
CA ALA A 261 -32.27 -18.55 -19.71
C ALA A 261 -30.89 -18.36 -20.36
N ALA A 262 -30.75 -17.34 -21.20
CA ALA A 262 -29.55 -17.06 -21.98
C ALA A 262 -28.83 -15.79 -21.50
N GLY A 263 -27.59 -15.58 -21.97
CA GLY A 263 -26.80 -14.39 -21.64
C GLY A 263 -26.20 -14.40 -20.23
N TRP A 264 -26.02 -15.58 -19.64
CA TRP A 264 -25.43 -15.75 -18.32
C TRP A 264 -23.98 -16.22 -18.42
N TYR A 265 -23.17 -15.74 -17.47
CA TYR A 265 -21.74 -15.98 -17.46
C TYR A 265 -21.27 -16.47 -16.09
N GLY A 266 -20.18 -17.23 -16.07
CA GLY A 266 -19.49 -17.69 -14.89
C GLY A 266 -18.15 -16.99 -14.77
N LEU A 267 -17.91 -16.35 -13.63
CA LEU A 267 -16.64 -15.69 -13.32
C LEU A 267 -15.71 -16.66 -12.62
N GLY A 268 -14.48 -16.74 -13.11
CA GLY A 268 -13.41 -17.54 -12.50
C GLY A 268 -12.44 -18.13 -13.53
N PRO A 269 -11.16 -18.27 -13.16
CA PRO A 269 -10.54 -17.78 -11.92
C PRO A 269 -10.36 -16.24 -11.90
N ILE A 270 -10.22 -15.69 -10.70
CA ILE A 270 -9.65 -14.37 -10.46
C ILE A 270 -8.37 -14.55 -9.65
N SER A 271 -7.27 -13.98 -10.12
CA SER A 271 -5.92 -14.23 -9.59
C SER A 271 -5.17 -12.93 -9.41
N VAL A 272 -4.48 -12.78 -8.27
CA VAL A 272 -3.56 -11.68 -7.99
C VAL A 272 -2.27 -12.29 -7.45
N ARG A 273 -1.12 -11.77 -7.88
CA ARG A 273 0.18 -12.25 -7.40
C ARG A 273 0.20 -12.25 -5.87
N PRO A 274 0.71 -13.30 -5.21
CA PRO A 274 0.72 -13.38 -3.75
C PRO A 274 1.33 -12.15 -3.05
N ASP A 275 2.41 -11.59 -3.59
CA ASP A 275 3.08 -10.39 -3.05
C ASP A 275 2.29 -9.08 -3.26
N ARG A 276 1.19 -9.13 -4.02
CA ARG A 276 0.34 -7.98 -4.34
C ARG A 276 -1.12 -8.16 -3.89
N GLN A 277 -1.43 -9.23 -3.15
CA GLN A 277 -2.77 -9.45 -2.60
C GLN A 277 -3.14 -8.39 -1.54
N GLU A 278 -4.43 -8.30 -1.21
CA GLU A 278 -4.99 -7.34 -0.24
C GLU A 278 -4.81 -5.84 -0.58
N GLN A 279 -4.28 -5.52 -1.76
CA GLN A 279 -4.11 -4.15 -2.27
C GLN A 279 -5.26 -3.68 -3.17
N GLY A 280 -6.42 -4.34 -3.12
CA GLY A 280 -7.62 -3.99 -3.90
C GLY A 280 -7.57 -4.33 -5.40
N ILE A 281 -6.51 -4.98 -5.90
CA ILE A 281 -6.36 -5.37 -7.32
C ILE A 281 -7.50 -6.29 -7.77
N GLY A 282 -7.79 -7.32 -6.99
CA GLY A 282 -8.89 -8.26 -7.28
C GLY A 282 -10.24 -7.55 -7.40
N SER A 283 -10.52 -6.58 -6.53
CA SER A 283 -11.75 -5.79 -6.60
C SER A 283 -11.87 -4.98 -7.89
N ARG A 284 -10.75 -4.45 -8.39
CA ARG A 284 -10.73 -3.69 -9.65
C ARG A 284 -10.92 -4.59 -10.87
N LEU A 285 -10.25 -5.73 -10.90
CA LEU A 285 -10.45 -6.75 -11.93
C LEU A 285 -11.92 -7.20 -11.94
N MET A 286 -12.50 -7.44 -10.78
CA MET A 286 -13.91 -7.81 -10.63
C MET A 286 -14.86 -6.75 -11.20
N GLN A 287 -14.70 -5.48 -10.78
CA GLN A 287 -15.51 -4.38 -11.28
C GLN A 287 -15.39 -4.20 -12.80
N ALA A 288 -14.17 -4.29 -13.33
CA ALA A 288 -13.93 -4.18 -14.77
C ALA A 288 -14.54 -5.35 -15.55
N ALA A 289 -14.46 -6.58 -15.02
CA ALA A 289 -15.10 -7.75 -15.62
C ALA A 289 -16.63 -7.61 -15.68
N LEU A 290 -17.26 -7.16 -14.58
CA LEU A 290 -18.71 -6.93 -14.54
C LEU A 290 -19.13 -5.81 -15.52
N ALA A 291 -18.38 -4.71 -15.57
CA ALA A 291 -18.64 -3.64 -16.53
C ALA A 291 -18.52 -4.16 -17.99
N ARG A 292 -17.52 -5.00 -18.27
CA ARG A 292 -17.36 -5.62 -19.59
C ARG A 292 -18.55 -6.53 -19.95
N LEU A 293 -19.04 -7.33 -19.00
CA LEU A 293 -20.23 -8.15 -19.20
C LEU A 293 -21.49 -7.31 -19.48
N GLN A 294 -21.66 -6.20 -18.76
CA GLN A 294 -22.78 -5.28 -19.03
C GLN A 294 -22.68 -4.68 -20.43
N CYS A 295 -21.49 -4.30 -20.89
CA CYS A 295 -21.28 -3.85 -22.28
C CYS A 295 -21.58 -4.93 -23.32
N LEU A 296 -21.36 -6.21 -22.99
CA LEU A 296 -21.73 -7.36 -23.84
C LEU A 296 -23.24 -7.67 -23.82
N GLY A 297 -24.04 -6.94 -23.03
CA GLY A 297 -25.47 -7.18 -22.88
C GLY A 297 -25.80 -8.44 -22.08
N ALA A 298 -24.92 -8.84 -21.16
CA ALA A 298 -25.16 -9.98 -20.28
C ALA A 298 -26.43 -9.78 -19.42
N ALA A 299 -27.16 -10.87 -19.18
CA ALA A 299 -28.30 -10.91 -18.27
C ALA A 299 -27.86 -11.03 -16.80
N GLY A 300 -26.75 -11.72 -16.55
CA GLY A 300 -26.21 -11.89 -15.20
C GLY A 300 -24.92 -12.70 -15.18
N CYS A 301 -24.38 -12.83 -13.98
CA CYS A 301 -23.14 -13.53 -13.69
C CYS A 301 -23.32 -14.43 -12.45
N VAL A 302 -22.68 -15.59 -12.46
CA VAL A 302 -22.55 -16.48 -11.30
C VAL A 302 -21.09 -16.67 -10.93
N VAL A 303 -20.84 -17.00 -9.67
CA VAL A 303 -19.49 -17.22 -9.14
C VAL A 303 -19.52 -18.25 -8.01
N LEU A 304 -18.43 -19.00 -7.90
CA LEU A 304 -18.16 -19.89 -6.78
C LEU A 304 -17.01 -19.32 -5.95
N GLY A 305 -17.22 -19.08 -4.65
CA GLY A 305 -16.17 -18.70 -3.71
C GLY A 305 -16.67 -17.90 -2.51
N ASP A 306 -15.77 -17.19 -1.83
CA ASP A 306 -16.04 -16.52 -0.54
C ASP A 306 -17.19 -15.49 -0.61
N PRO A 307 -18.29 -15.69 0.14
CA PRO A 307 -19.39 -14.73 0.25
C PRO A 307 -18.97 -13.35 0.78
N GLY A 308 -17.95 -13.29 1.65
CA GLY A 308 -17.42 -12.05 2.19
C GLY A 308 -16.75 -11.17 1.12
N PHE A 309 -16.02 -11.79 0.20
CA PHE A 309 -15.42 -11.12 -0.95
C PHE A 309 -16.46 -10.73 -2.01
N TYR A 310 -17.18 -11.70 -2.58
CA TYR A 310 -18.07 -11.44 -3.72
C TYR A 310 -19.32 -10.63 -3.34
N GLY A 311 -19.76 -10.72 -2.09
CA GLY A 311 -20.90 -9.96 -1.59
C GLY A 311 -20.74 -8.43 -1.70
N ARG A 312 -19.50 -7.92 -1.75
CA ARG A 312 -19.20 -6.49 -1.92
C ARG A 312 -19.62 -5.96 -3.31
N PHE A 313 -19.72 -6.84 -4.30
CA PHE A 313 -20.11 -6.51 -5.68
C PHE A 313 -21.59 -6.82 -5.96
N GLY A 314 -22.37 -7.15 -4.94
CA GLY A 314 -23.80 -7.44 -5.07
C GLY A 314 -24.15 -8.91 -5.29
N PHE A 315 -23.16 -9.82 -5.36
CA PHE A 315 -23.42 -11.25 -5.45
C PHE A 315 -24.09 -11.77 -4.19
N ARG A 316 -25.09 -12.63 -4.36
CA ARG A 316 -25.81 -13.29 -3.25
C ARG A 316 -26.15 -14.72 -3.64
N ALA A 317 -26.21 -15.62 -2.67
CA ALA A 317 -26.77 -16.95 -2.91
C ALA A 317 -28.24 -16.83 -3.32
N HIS A 318 -28.67 -17.58 -4.33
CA HIS A 318 -30.07 -17.62 -4.77
C HIS A 318 -30.58 -19.07 -4.72
N PRO A 319 -31.57 -19.38 -3.85
CA PRO A 319 -32.05 -20.75 -3.68
C PRO A 319 -32.61 -21.40 -4.95
N GLY A 320 -33.06 -20.60 -5.91
CA GLY A 320 -33.59 -21.10 -7.17
C GLY A 320 -32.51 -21.52 -8.16
N LEU A 321 -31.25 -21.18 -7.92
CA LEU A 321 -30.16 -21.39 -8.87
C LEU A 321 -29.03 -22.20 -8.24
N GLU A 322 -28.76 -23.37 -8.81
CA GLU A 322 -27.88 -24.37 -8.20
C GLU A 322 -26.76 -24.79 -9.15
N LEU A 323 -25.55 -24.92 -8.61
CA LEU A 323 -24.44 -25.62 -9.26
C LEU A 323 -24.34 -27.03 -8.65
N PRO A 324 -24.56 -28.12 -9.42
CA PRO A 324 -24.55 -29.47 -8.86
C PRO A 324 -23.24 -29.81 -8.13
N GLY A 325 -23.36 -30.37 -6.92
CA GLY A 325 -22.21 -30.80 -6.12
C GLY A 325 -21.56 -29.69 -5.27
N VAL A 326 -22.12 -28.48 -5.27
CA VAL A 326 -21.60 -27.34 -4.53
C VAL A 326 -22.60 -26.88 -3.45
N LEU A 327 -22.09 -26.45 -2.29
CA LEU A 327 -22.92 -25.93 -1.22
C LEU A 327 -23.61 -24.62 -1.67
N PRO A 328 -24.93 -24.46 -1.47
CA PRO A 328 -25.67 -23.29 -1.94
C PRO A 328 -25.12 -21.94 -1.46
N GLU A 329 -24.50 -21.91 -0.28
CA GLU A 329 -23.91 -20.70 0.31
C GLU A 329 -22.63 -20.22 -0.40
N CYS A 330 -21.90 -21.12 -1.05
CA CYS A 330 -20.66 -20.78 -1.79
C CYS A 330 -20.94 -20.35 -3.24
N PHE A 331 -22.12 -20.69 -3.77
CA PHE A 331 -22.52 -20.35 -5.14
C PHE A 331 -23.41 -19.11 -5.15
N GLN A 332 -22.93 -18.05 -5.78
CA GLN A 332 -23.54 -16.74 -5.69
C GLN A 332 -23.88 -16.21 -7.09
N THR A 333 -24.93 -15.40 -7.18
CA THR A 333 -25.46 -14.85 -8.43
C THR A 333 -25.62 -13.34 -8.35
N LEU A 334 -25.49 -12.69 -9.50
CA LEU A 334 -25.73 -11.26 -9.72
C LEU A 334 -26.46 -11.10 -11.06
N ALA A 335 -27.68 -10.56 -11.02
CA ALA A 335 -28.40 -10.15 -12.24
C ALA A 335 -28.05 -8.71 -12.61
N PHE A 336 -27.87 -8.42 -13.90
CA PHE A 336 -27.71 -7.07 -14.41
C PHE A 336 -29.03 -6.39 -14.79
N GLY A 337 -30.12 -7.17 -14.84
CA GLY A 337 -31.49 -6.72 -15.05
C GLY A 337 -32.45 -7.90 -15.19
N GLY A 338 -33.76 -7.66 -15.02
CA GLY A 338 -34.78 -8.70 -15.12
C GLY A 338 -34.85 -9.65 -13.91
N PRO A 339 -35.78 -10.63 -13.93
CA PRO A 339 -35.91 -11.60 -12.85
C PRO A 339 -34.74 -12.60 -12.84
N LEU A 340 -34.35 -13.04 -11.64
CA LEU A 340 -33.36 -14.12 -11.50
C LEU A 340 -33.94 -15.43 -12.07
N PRO A 341 -33.18 -16.15 -12.91
CA PRO A 341 -33.61 -17.45 -13.40
C PRO A 341 -33.51 -18.49 -12.29
N VAL A 342 -34.31 -19.54 -12.43
CA VAL A 342 -34.24 -20.75 -11.62
C VAL A 342 -33.71 -21.91 -12.45
N GLY A 343 -33.10 -22.91 -11.81
CA GLY A 343 -32.59 -24.11 -12.46
C GLY A 343 -31.13 -24.40 -12.13
N ARG A 344 -30.58 -25.38 -12.86
CA ARG A 344 -29.19 -25.81 -12.70
C ARG A 344 -28.29 -25.04 -13.65
N VAL A 345 -27.16 -24.58 -13.12
CA VAL A 345 -26.08 -23.97 -13.89
C VAL A 345 -25.09 -25.04 -14.30
N GLN A 346 -24.65 -24.97 -15.54
CA GLN A 346 -23.58 -25.79 -16.07
C GLN A 346 -22.52 -24.89 -16.70
N TYR A 347 -21.29 -25.02 -16.19
CA TYR A 347 -20.11 -24.39 -16.76
C TYR A 347 -19.64 -25.16 -18.00
N HIS A 348 -18.83 -24.50 -18.84
CA HIS A 348 -18.20 -25.14 -19.98
C HIS A 348 -17.36 -26.36 -19.55
N PRO A 349 -17.29 -27.45 -20.34
CA PRO A 349 -16.47 -28.63 -20.01
C PRO A 349 -14.99 -28.34 -19.69
N ALA A 350 -14.47 -27.19 -20.12
CA ALA A 350 -13.13 -26.70 -19.77
C ALA A 350 -12.90 -26.58 -18.25
N PHE A 351 -13.95 -26.42 -17.43
CA PHE A 351 -13.85 -26.39 -15.96
C PHE A 351 -13.48 -27.75 -15.34
N ALA A 352 -13.44 -28.82 -16.15
CA ALA A 352 -12.92 -30.13 -15.74
C ALA A 352 -11.52 -30.43 -16.31
N ALA A 353 -10.85 -29.45 -16.93
CA ALA A 353 -9.51 -29.62 -17.48
C ALA A 353 -8.47 -29.77 -16.36
N THR A 354 -7.56 -30.74 -16.51
CA THR A 354 -6.47 -31.01 -15.55
C THR A 354 -5.08 -31.02 -16.19
N GLU A 355 -5.00 -30.84 -17.51
CA GLU A 355 -3.76 -30.82 -18.32
C GLU A 355 -3.88 -29.93 -19.57
#